data_AF-A0A8K0XM36-F1
#
_entry.id   AF-A0A8K0XM36-F1
#
_cell.length_a   1.000
_cell.length_b   1.000
_cell.length_c   1.000
_cell.angle_alpha   90.00
_cell.angle_beta   90.00
_cell.angle_gamma   90.00
#
_symmetry.space_group_name_H-M   'P 1'
#
loop_
_entity.id
_entity.type
_entity.pdbx_description
1 polymer ?
#
loop_
_entity_poly.entity_id
_entity_poly.type
_entity_poly.pdbx_seq_one_letter_code
_entity_poly.pdbx_strand_id
1 'polypeptide(L)'
;MPDDPRHADRKPPISRAPSYIHFGPKRAIASFENLVVLANYEERLKDARKIVWRDRGEKPVELDNLWQCIEHACRGGARAGGIAFAIRAGVNIILLLTRIRKISKAQRFLLIRRALFGEDCFRFAAMLGSFVALYKAILNSLPILLPQPGPDDDLCRFRSQLRASHSPNDPFAEGSSTEGLTVPQSRAPRQARLSTHAQAHQQWVRRKTRRWYSVLAGSVAGAVAICFEKSSRRTTIAQQLFVRGLQGSYNTFSATSGFTIPHGDVMLFSLCCGQILYSFLMRPETLPPSYINWMSHACKVNPSSVAMNRDLATKGHFMMSDLDSIIKRKDIAPGNLTELLERKRLAQAPIPDFGTLAAPCAAVHPRIESCQYVQLERFFVVLRSMIPIYGALHLIPMLLFKRKAVFNQPLKMLLRGLLGTLRSSSFLGVFVVIFQAYNCSKYNLHTALTALRSSQTPSLLATLARFVPQTLVDVLIQKPSWWLGGALCGLSLFVEEKHRREELAMYVLPKGLEGAWGVLRDRGLIFGMGNMGDVVLTSLGMGMVMSIYQNDPQHLSGLVRRFLYQFVGPN
;
A
#
# COMPACT_ATOMS: atom_id res chain seq x y z
N MET A 1 6.87 72.82 85.70
CA MET A 1 5.41 73.02 85.57
C MET A 1 4.91 72.04 84.50
N PRO A 2 3.75 71.39 84.72
CA PRO A 2 3.19 70.36 83.81
C PRO A 2 2.24 71.01 82.76
N ASP A 3 1.47 70.32 81.89
CA ASP A 3 0.97 68.93 81.99
C ASP A 3 0.69 68.19 80.66
N ASP A 4 0.19 66.97 80.83
CA ASP A 4 -0.40 65.90 79.98
C ASP A 4 -1.54 66.39 79.00
N PRO A 5 -2.19 65.55 78.14
CA PRO A 5 -1.82 64.27 77.48
C PRO A 5 -2.16 64.11 75.96
N ARG A 6 -1.64 63.01 75.37
CA ARG A 6 -2.26 62.03 74.43
C ARG A 6 -3.13 62.49 73.22
N HIS A 7 -2.69 62.14 72.00
CA HIS A 7 -3.39 61.26 71.01
C HIS A 7 -2.54 61.12 69.73
N ALA A 8 -1.88 59.98 69.48
CA ALA A 8 -2.40 58.78 68.79
C ALA A 8 -2.40 58.85 67.24
N ASP A 9 -1.76 57.86 66.61
CA ASP A 9 -1.50 57.72 65.16
C ASP A 9 -2.63 58.15 64.22
N ARG A 10 -2.32 59.06 63.29
CA ARG A 10 -3.11 59.27 62.06
C ARG A 10 -2.38 58.70 60.85
N LYS A 11 -2.75 57.47 60.47
CA LYS A 11 -2.43 56.89 59.16
C LYS A 11 -2.94 57.81 58.04
N PRO A 12 -2.26 57.90 56.89
CA PRO A 12 -2.78 58.65 55.75
C PRO A 12 -4.13 58.09 55.29
N PRO A 13 -5.04 58.93 54.76
CA PRO A 13 -6.35 58.48 54.34
C PRO A 13 -6.22 57.46 53.20
N ILE A 14 -6.80 56.27 53.40
CA ILE A 14 -6.87 55.25 52.36
C ILE A 14 -7.75 55.79 51.24
N SER A 15 -7.11 56.16 50.13
CA SER A 15 -7.80 56.41 48.87
C SER A 15 -8.59 55.15 48.49
N ARG A 16 -9.91 55.21 48.62
CA ARG A 16 -10.80 54.18 48.06
C ARG A 16 -10.73 54.32 46.55
N ALA A 17 -9.93 53.47 45.91
CA ALA A 17 -10.03 53.24 44.47
C ALA A 17 -11.50 52.88 44.16
N PRO A 18 -12.18 53.60 43.25
CA PRO A 18 -13.59 53.40 43.02
C PRO A 18 -13.86 52.01 42.44
N SER A 19 -14.73 51.25 43.11
CA SER A 19 -15.11 49.89 42.73
C SER A 19 -16.17 49.84 41.63
N TYR A 20 -15.99 50.63 40.56
CA TYR A 20 -16.76 50.48 39.33
C TYR A 20 -15.87 49.89 38.25
N ILE A 21 -16.22 48.68 37.80
CA ILE A 21 -15.67 48.09 36.58
C ILE A 21 -16.09 49.02 35.44
N HIS A 22 -15.14 49.75 34.87
CA HIS A 22 -15.39 50.54 33.66
C HIS A 22 -15.75 49.57 32.53
N PHE A 23 -17.05 49.45 32.23
CA PHE A 23 -17.50 48.76 31.03
C PHE A 23 -16.90 49.47 29.82
N GLY A 24 -15.99 48.78 29.13
CA GLY A 24 -15.36 49.29 27.92
C GLY A 24 -16.40 49.69 26.87
N PRO A 25 -16.08 50.62 25.96
CA PRO A 25 -17.02 51.10 24.95
C PRO A 25 -17.63 49.92 24.18
N LYS A 26 -18.92 49.98 23.84
CA LYS A 26 -19.74 48.84 23.34
C LYS A 26 -19.07 47.97 22.25
N ARG A 27 -18.15 48.54 21.44
CA ARG A 27 -17.32 47.78 20.47
C ARG A 27 -16.38 46.75 21.10
N ALA A 28 -15.81 47.02 22.28
CA ALA A 28 -14.93 46.10 23.00
C ALA A 28 -15.70 44.91 23.61
N ILE A 29 -16.93 45.16 24.09
CA ILE A 29 -17.82 44.09 24.57
C ILE A 29 -18.22 43.20 23.39
N ALA A 30 -18.65 43.79 22.26
CA ALA A 30 -18.96 43.03 21.05
C ALA A 30 -17.74 42.28 20.47
N SER A 31 -16.51 42.77 20.59
CA SER A 31 -15.32 42.03 20.17
C SER A 31 -15.01 40.86 21.10
N PHE A 32 -15.21 41.01 22.41
CA PHE A 32 -15.09 39.93 23.38
C PHE A 32 -16.16 38.84 23.18
N GLU A 33 -17.43 39.22 22.97
CA GLU A 33 -18.51 38.28 22.63
C GLU A 33 -18.20 37.49 21.35
N ASN A 34 -17.70 38.15 20.30
CA ASN A 34 -17.26 37.46 19.08
C ASN A 34 -16.08 36.49 19.34
N LEU A 35 -15.12 36.86 20.19
CA LEU A 35 -14.02 35.97 20.60
C LEU A 35 -14.52 34.76 21.40
N VAL A 36 -15.48 34.95 22.31
CA VAL A 36 -16.11 33.87 23.08
C VAL A 36 -16.94 32.95 22.17
N VAL A 37 -17.68 33.50 21.20
CA VAL A 37 -18.39 32.73 20.19
C VAL A 37 -17.42 31.92 19.32
N LEU A 38 -16.29 32.49 18.91
CA LEU A 38 -15.23 31.79 18.18
C LEU A 38 -14.56 30.71 19.03
N ALA A 39 -14.27 30.96 20.31
CA ALA A 39 -13.71 29.97 21.23
C ALA A 39 -14.68 28.80 21.45
N ASN A 40 -15.96 29.08 21.72
CA ASN A 40 -17.02 28.09 21.85
C ASN A 40 -17.32 27.34 20.53
N TYR A 41 -17.02 27.94 19.39
CA TYR A 41 -17.08 27.28 18.08
C TYR A 41 -15.87 26.37 17.86
N GLU A 42 -14.65 26.82 18.19
CA GLU A 42 -13.45 25.98 18.18
C GLU A 42 -13.55 24.80 19.14
N GLU A 43 -14.13 25.00 20.33
CA GLU A 43 -14.31 23.95 21.34
C GLU A 43 -15.34 22.92 20.87
N ARG A 44 -16.50 23.35 20.37
CA ARG A 44 -17.46 22.45 19.71
C ARG A 44 -16.86 21.74 18.50
N LEU A 45 -15.96 22.37 17.73
CA LEU A 45 -15.21 21.71 16.66
C LEU A 45 -14.16 20.72 17.17
N LYS A 46 -13.53 20.97 18.33
CA LYS A 46 -12.62 20.03 19.00
C LYS A 46 -13.41 18.81 19.49
N ASP A 47 -14.57 18.99 20.10
CA ASP A 47 -15.39 17.89 20.62
C ASP A 47 -16.09 17.09 19.52
N ALA A 48 -16.65 17.76 18.50
CA ALA A 48 -17.12 17.08 17.30
C ALA A 48 -15.99 16.29 16.61
N ARG A 49 -14.75 16.81 16.65
CA ARG A 49 -13.57 16.07 16.16
C ARG A 49 -13.25 14.85 17.03
N LYS A 50 -13.40 14.87 18.36
CA LYS A 50 -13.22 13.70 19.25
C LYS A 50 -14.27 12.60 19.00
N ILE A 51 -15.51 12.99 18.69
CA ILE A 51 -16.59 12.05 18.33
C ILE A 51 -16.21 11.30 17.04
N VAL A 52 -15.80 12.03 15.99
CA VAL A 52 -15.45 11.42 14.70
C VAL A 52 -14.09 10.72 14.73
N TRP A 53 -13.06 11.35 15.30
CA TRP A 53 -11.66 10.91 15.30
C TRP A 53 -11.18 10.53 16.70
N ARG A 54 -10.44 9.43 16.84
CA ARG A 54 -9.82 9.03 18.10
C ARG A 54 -8.61 9.91 18.40
N ASP A 55 -8.55 10.45 19.60
CA ASP A 55 -7.35 11.12 20.10
C ASP A 55 -6.18 10.14 20.22
N ARG A 56 -4.96 10.65 20.11
CA ARG A 56 -3.74 9.82 20.15
C ARG A 56 -3.44 9.40 21.59
N GLY A 57 -3.18 8.11 21.82
CA GLY A 57 -2.93 7.61 23.17
C GLY A 57 -4.20 7.49 24.02
N GLU A 58 -5.31 7.08 23.40
CA GLU A 58 -6.45 6.50 24.12
C GLU A 58 -5.95 5.24 24.86
N LYS A 59 -6.37 5.03 26.12
CA LYS A 59 -6.00 3.82 26.87
C LYS A 59 -6.79 2.61 26.36
N PRO A 60 -6.22 1.39 26.35
CA PRO A 60 -7.00 0.17 26.15
C PRO A 60 -8.12 0.08 27.19
N VAL A 61 -9.28 -0.44 26.79
CA VAL A 61 -10.41 -0.69 27.69
C VAL A 61 -10.19 -2.04 28.37
N GLU A 62 -10.31 -2.06 29.70
CA GLU A 62 -10.28 -3.30 30.49
C GLU A 62 -11.69 -3.92 30.49
N LEU A 63 -11.77 -5.23 30.27
CA LEU A 63 -13.02 -5.97 30.01
C LEU A 63 -12.95 -7.29 30.77
N ASP A 64 -13.86 -7.47 31.73
CA ASP A 64 -13.83 -8.63 32.64
C ASP A 64 -14.80 -9.73 32.20
N ASN A 65 -15.83 -9.36 31.44
CA ASN A 65 -16.95 -10.24 31.09
C ASN A 65 -17.19 -10.33 29.57
N LEU A 66 -17.56 -11.52 29.08
CA LEU A 66 -17.90 -11.74 27.67
C LEU A 66 -18.99 -10.79 27.15
N TRP A 67 -19.98 -10.45 27.98
CA TRP A 67 -21.01 -9.47 27.63
C TRP A 67 -20.44 -8.06 27.40
N GLN A 68 -19.51 -7.61 28.24
CA GLN A 68 -18.81 -6.34 28.06
C GLN A 68 -17.96 -6.36 26.78
N CYS A 69 -17.34 -7.50 26.43
CA CYS A 69 -16.63 -7.67 25.17
C CYS A 69 -17.57 -7.50 23.95
N ILE A 70 -18.77 -8.10 23.99
CA ILE A 70 -19.79 -7.95 22.95
C ILE A 70 -20.29 -6.52 22.87
N GLU A 71 -20.55 -5.87 24.00
CA GLU A 71 -21.01 -4.47 24.02
C GLU A 71 -19.95 -3.51 23.45
N HIS A 72 -18.68 -3.64 23.87
CA HIS A 72 -17.56 -2.87 23.33
C HIS A 72 -17.35 -3.13 21.83
N ALA A 73 -17.52 -4.38 21.40
CA ALA A 73 -17.49 -4.76 19.99
C ALA A 73 -18.60 -4.10 19.18
N CYS A 74 -19.86 -4.15 19.66
CA CYS A 74 -21.02 -3.54 19.00
C CYS A 74 -20.90 -2.01 18.94
N ARG A 75 -20.55 -1.35 20.06
CA ARG A 75 -20.28 0.11 20.09
C ARG A 75 -19.14 0.49 19.12
N GLY A 76 -18.08 -0.31 19.09
CA GLY A 76 -16.96 -0.13 18.15
C GLY A 76 -17.35 -0.30 16.68
N GLY A 77 -18.13 -1.35 16.37
CA GLY A 77 -18.64 -1.64 15.03
C GLY A 77 -19.61 -0.58 14.52
N ALA A 78 -20.54 -0.11 15.35
CA ALA A 78 -21.46 0.97 15.01
C ALA A 78 -20.70 2.27 14.65
N ARG A 79 -19.71 2.67 15.47
CA ARG A 79 -18.84 3.82 15.19
C ARG A 79 -18.07 3.63 13.87
N ALA A 80 -17.45 2.46 13.68
CA ALA A 80 -16.69 2.14 12.48
C ALA A 80 -17.56 2.18 11.20
N GLY A 81 -18.76 1.59 11.26
CA GLY A 81 -19.74 1.62 10.17
C GLY A 81 -20.23 3.03 9.84
N GLY A 82 -20.53 3.86 10.85
CA GLY A 82 -20.93 5.25 10.67
C GLY A 82 -19.84 6.11 10.01
N ILE A 83 -18.58 5.99 10.45
CA ILE A 83 -17.44 6.67 9.83
C ILE A 83 -17.23 6.18 8.39
N ALA A 84 -17.31 4.86 8.16
CA ALA A 84 -17.20 4.27 6.83
C ALA A 84 -18.27 4.79 5.86
N PHE A 85 -19.53 4.84 6.31
CA PHE A 85 -20.65 5.42 5.56
C PHE A 85 -20.37 6.87 5.17
N ALA A 86 -20.01 7.71 6.15
CA ALA A 86 -19.74 9.14 5.94
C ALA A 86 -18.59 9.38 4.94
N ILE A 87 -17.50 8.62 5.04
CA ILE A 87 -16.38 8.69 4.09
C ILE A 87 -16.84 8.28 2.69
N ARG A 88 -17.57 7.18 2.54
CA ARG A 88 -18.02 6.68 1.23
C ARG A 88 -19.00 7.64 0.56
N ALA A 89 -19.97 8.16 1.32
CA ALA A 89 -20.92 9.16 0.87
C ALA A 89 -20.21 10.47 0.47
N GLY A 90 -19.23 10.93 1.25
CA GLY A 90 -18.42 12.10 0.94
C GLY A 90 -17.63 11.96 -0.37
N VAL A 91 -16.98 10.82 -0.60
CA VAL A 91 -16.29 10.54 -1.88
C VAL A 91 -17.28 10.51 -3.05
N ASN A 92 -18.43 9.86 -2.88
CA ASN A 92 -19.47 9.81 -3.92
C ASN A 92 -20.01 11.21 -4.27
N ILE A 93 -20.20 12.09 -3.28
CA ILE A 93 -20.57 13.49 -3.49
C ILE A 93 -19.48 14.24 -4.27
N ILE A 94 -18.22 14.13 -3.86
CA ILE A 94 -17.11 14.82 -4.55
C ILE A 94 -17.04 14.38 -6.03
N LEU A 95 -17.18 13.07 -6.29
CA LEU A 95 -17.24 12.51 -7.65
C LEU A 95 -18.52 12.85 -8.42
N LEU A 96 -19.58 13.32 -7.76
CA LEU A 96 -20.76 13.88 -8.41
C LEU A 96 -20.57 15.36 -8.72
N LEU A 97 -19.99 16.14 -7.79
CA LEU A 97 -19.74 17.57 -7.92
C LEU A 97 -18.82 17.91 -9.11
N THR A 98 -17.81 17.08 -9.41
CA THR A 98 -16.95 17.26 -10.59
C THR A 98 -17.69 17.21 -11.92
N ARG A 99 -18.86 16.54 -11.97
CA ARG A 99 -19.68 16.35 -13.17
C ARG A 99 -21.06 17.01 -13.11
N ILE A 100 -21.44 17.61 -11.98
CA ILE A 100 -22.79 18.17 -11.75
C ILE A 100 -23.19 19.25 -12.76
N ARG A 101 -22.21 20.00 -13.29
CA ARG A 101 -22.43 21.00 -14.35
C ARG A 101 -22.90 20.40 -15.68
N LYS A 102 -22.54 19.14 -15.98
CA LYS A 102 -22.92 18.40 -17.20
C LYS A 102 -24.28 17.68 -17.07
N ILE A 103 -24.96 17.81 -15.94
CA ILE A 103 -26.17 17.03 -15.61
C ILE A 103 -27.40 17.95 -15.57
N SER A 104 -28.50 17.51 -16.21
CA SER A 104 -29.79 18.21 -16.22
C SER A 104 -30.31 18.47 -14.81
N LYS A 105 -30.87 19.68 -14.57
CA LYS A 105 -31.32 20.14 -13.24
C LYS A 105 -32.25 19.12 -12.56
N ALA A 106 -33.20 18.54 -13.30
CA ALA A 106 -34.17 17.57 -12.78
C ALA A 106 -33.53 16.30 -12.18
N GLN A 107 -32.42 15.82 -12.76
CA GLN A 107 -31.76 14.60 -12.30
C GLN A 107 -30.78 14.83 -11.14
N ARG A 108 -30.43 16.08 -10.82
CA ARG A 108 -29.43 16.41 -9.79
C ARG A 108 -29.84 15.91 -8.41
N PHE A 109 -31.08 16.14 -8.00
CA PHE A 109 -31.56 15.71 -6.67
C PHE A 109 -31.53 14.18 -6.52
N LEU A 110 -32.01 13.45 -7.53
CA LEU A 110 -31.99 11.98 -7.54
C LEU A 110 -30.55 11.43 -7.44
N LEU A 111 -29.61 12.02 -8.17
CA LEU A 111 -28.21 11.62 -8.14
C LEU A 111 -27.49 12.01 -6.83
N ILE A 112 -27.82 13.15 -6.23
CA ILE A 112 -27.31 13.53 -4.89
C ILE A 112 -27.82 12.55 -3.84
N ARG A 113 -29.13 12.22 -3.84
CA ARG A 113 -29.72 11.21 -2.95
C ARG A 113 -29.04 9.85 -3.13
N ARG A 114 -28.80 9.42 -4.38
CA ARG A 114 -28.11 8.15 -4.71
C ARG A 114 -26.62 8.16 -4.35
N ALA A 115 -25.96 9.32 -4.34
CA ALA A 115 -24.57 9.46 -3.91
C ALA A 115 -24.43 9.34 -2.38
N LEU A 116 -25.36 9.95 -1.63
CA LEU A 116 -25.45 9.89 -0.17
C LEU A 116 -25.88 8.50 0.33
N PHE A 117 -27.09 8.09 -0.05
CA PHE A 117 -27.77 6.88 0.43
C PHE A 117 -27.69 5.72 -0.59
N GLY A 118 -26.59 5.67 -1.35
CA GLY A 118 -26.34 4.60 -2.30
C GLY A 118 -26.04 3.28 -1.60
N GLU A 119 -26.43 2.17 -2.24
CA GLU A 119 -26.10 0.80 -1.84
C GLU A 119 -24.60 0.62 -1.50
N ASP A 120 -23.71 1.27 -2.27
CA ASP A 120 -22.25 1.23 -2.04
C ASP A 120 -21.83 1.85 -0.70
N CYS A 121 -22.59 2.81 -0.15
CA CYS A 121 -22.34 3.40 1.17
C CYS A 121 -22.70 2.40 2.27
N PHE A 122 -23.87 1.77 2.17
CA PHE A 122 -24.33 0.75 3.12
C PHE A 122 -23.45 -0.51 3.09
N ARG A 123 -23.07 -1.01 1.91
CA ARG A 123 -22.16 -2.17 1.77
C ARG A 123 -20.79 -1.91 2.40
N PHE A 124 -20.21 -0.74 2.16
CA PHE A 124 -18.92 -0.37 2.74
C PHE A 124 -19.00 -0.14 4.27
N ALA A 125 -20.13 0.41 4.75
CA ALA A 125 -20.41 0.54 6.17
C ALA A 125 -20.60 -0.81 6.87
N ALA A 126 -21.34 -1.74 6.25
CA ALA A 126 -21.52 -3.10 6.75
C ALA A 126 -20.18 -3.87 6.78
N MET A 127 -19.36 -3.78 5.72
CA MET A 127 -18.02 -4.37 5.67
C MET A 127 -17.14 -3.89 6.83
N LEU A 128 -16.98 -2.57 7.04
CA LEU A 128 -16.10 -2.07 8.11
C LEU A 128 -16.72 -2.19 9.52
N GLY A 129 -18.04 -2.07 9.64
CA GLY A 129 -18.74 -2.23 10.93
C GLY A 129 -18.70 -3.68 11.43
N SER A 130 -19.03 -4.64 10.57
CA SER A 130 -18.95 -6.07 10.89
C SER A 130 -17.52 -6.51 11.16
N PHE A 131 -16.53 -6.02 10.39
CA PHE A 131 -15.12 -6.27 10.65
C PHE A 131 -14.73 -5.86 12.08
N VAL A 132 -14.98 -4.60 12.46
CA VAL A 132 -14.56 -4.08 13.77
C VAL A 132 -15.31 -4.76 14.91
N ALA A 133 -16.61 -5.06 14.73
CA ALA A 133 -17.38 -5.80 15.72
C ALA A 133 -16.82 -7.22 15.93
N LEU A 134 -16.73 -8.03 14.86
CA LEU A 134 -16.23 -9.41 14.97
C LEU A 134 -14.80 -9.48 15.48
N TYR A 135 -13.92 -8.58 15.00
CA TYR A 135 -12.54 -8.53 15.44
C TYR A 135 -12.43 -8.24 16.95
N LYS A 136 -13.15 -7.22 17.44
CA LYS A 136 -13.18 -6.88 18.88
C LYS A 136 -13.81 -7.99 19.71
N ALA A 137 -14.90 -8.60 19.24
CA ALA A 137 -15.57 -9.66 19.97
C ALA A 137 -14.65 -10.86 20.15
N ILE A 138 -14.04 -11.35 19.06
CA ILE A 138 -13.14 -12.51 19.08
C ILE A 138 -11.85 -12.19 19.85
N LEU A 139 -11.20 -11.06 19.59
CA LEU A 139 -9.92 -10.74 20.25
C LEU A 139 -10.05 -10.58 21.77
N ASN A 140 -11.11 -9.93 22.25
CA ASN A 140 -11.28 -9.67 23.69
C ASN A 140 -11.88 -10.88 24.43
N SER A 141 -12.65 -11.75 23.76
CA SER A 141 -13.17 -12.98 24.39
C SER A 141 -12.11 -14.10 24.48
N LEU A 142 -11.18 -14.21 23.53
CA LEU A 142 -10.16 -15.27 23.53
C LEU A 142 -9.29 -15.31 24.81
N PRO A 143 -8.80 -14.19 25.38
CA PRO A 143 -8.10 -14.20 26.66
C PRO A 143 -8.95 -14.64 27.86
N ILE A 144 -10.26 -14.42 27.83
CA ILE A 144 -11.20 -14.82 28.90
C ILE A 144 -11.50 -16.31 28.80
N LEU A 145 -11.72 -16.82 27.59
CA LEU A 145 -12.00 -18.24 27.32
C LEU A 145 -10.75 -19.13 27.41
N LEU A 146 -9.59 -18.57 27.06
CA LEU A 146 -8.29 -19.25 27.03
C LEU A 146 -7.25 -18.37 27.77
N PRO A 147 -7.29 -18.32 29.11
CA PRO A 147 -6.35 -17.55 29.90
C PRO A 147 -4.90 -18.02 29.69
N GLN A 148 -3.95 -17.13 29.95
CA GLN A 148 -2.53 -17.47 29.94
C GLN A 148 -2.15 -18.08 31.30
N PRO A 149 -1.34 -19.16 31.34
CA PRO A 149 -0.51 -19.42 32.51
C PRO A 149 0.44 -18.22 32.66
N GLY A 150 0.40 -17.56 33.81
CA GLY A 150 1.28 -16.43 34.08
C GLY A 150 2.70 -16.88 34.46
N PRO A 151 3.75 -16.07 34.22
CA PRO A 151 5.09 -16.40 34.70
C PRO A 151 5.18 -16.47 36.24
N ASP A 152 4.31 -15.75 36.94
CA ASP A 152 4.15 -15.85 38.39
C ASP A 152 3.44 -17.15 38.82
N ASP A 153 2.67 -17.79 37.94
CA ASP A 153 1.88 -18.99 38.26
C ASP A 153 2.81 -20.22 38.38
N ASP A 154 3.84 -20.33 37.53
CA ASP A 154 4.89 -21.35 37.65
C ASP A 154 5.78 -21.09 38.88
N LEU A 155 6.16 -19.83 39.16
CA LEU A 155 6.98 -19.51 40.33
C LEU A 155 6.20 -19.69 41.65
N CYS A 156 4.89 -19.42 41.64
CA CYS A 156 4.01 -19.60 42.79
C CYS A 156 3.66 -21.08 43.01
N ARG A 157 3.46 -21.86 41.94
CA ARG A 157 3.37 -23.34 42.01
C ARG A 157 4.65 -23.98 42.50
N PHE A 158 5.81 -23.53 42.03
CA PHE A 158 7.10 -24.01 42.52
C PHE A 158 7.33 -23.66 43.99
N ARG A 159 6.97 -22.43 44.41
CA ARG A 159 7.01 -22.02 45.83
C ARG A 159 5.97 -22.73 46.72
N SER A 160 4.78 -23.04 46.20
CA SER A 160 3.76 -23.77 46.97
C SER A 160 4.12 -25.25 47.09
N GLN A 161 4.72 -25.86 46.05
CA GLN A 161 5.33 -27.18 46.12
C GLN A 161 6.50 -27.23 47.12
N LEU A 162 7.40 -26.24 47.10
CA LEU A 162 8.49 -26.12 48.08
C LEU A 162 8.00 -25.89 49.52
N ARG A 163 6.86 -25.20 49.72
CA ARG A 163 6.22 -25.09 51.05
C ARG A 163 5.51 -26.37 51.46
N ALA A 164 4.87 -27.08 50.53
CA ALA A 164 4.20 -28.35 50.80
C ALA A 164 5.17 -29.49 51.13
N SER A 165 6.46 -29.36 50.78
CA SER A 165 7.52 -30.30 51.18
C SER A 165 8.10 -30.06 52.59
N HIS A 166 7.75 -28.97 53.28
CA HIS A 166 8.08 -28.80 54.70
C HIS A 166 6.96 -29.38 55.57
N SER A 167 7.21 -30.58 56.10
CA SER A 167 6.36 -31.27 57.06
C SER A 167 6.25 -30.49 58.39
N PRO A 168 5.17 -30.61 59.19
CA PRO A 168 4.92 -29.73 60.36
C PRO A 168 5.83 -29.95 61.59
N ASN A 169 6.83 -30.84 61.52
CA ASN A 169 7.60 -31.30 62.66
C ASN A 169 9.08 -30.91 62.50
N ASP A 170 9.45 -29.69 62.93
CA ASP A 170 10.84 -29.29 63.14
C ASP A 170 10.99 -28.76 64.58
N PRO A 171 11.75 -29.42 65.48
CA PRO A 171 11.71 -29.09 66.92
C PRO A 171 12.47 -27.81 67.34
N PHE A 172 13.12 -27.13 66.41
CA PHE A 172 14.08 -26.05 66.69
C PHE A 172 13.53 -24.66 66.36
N ALA A 173 12.46 -24.26 67.05
CA ALA A 173 11.83 -22.95 66.93
C ALA A 173 11.88 -22.16 68.26
N GLU A 174 13.08 -21.72 68.66
CA GLU A 174 13.23 -20.72 69.74
C GLU A 174 13.96 -19.44 69.29
N GLY A 175 13.35 -18.32 69.67
CA GLY A 175 13.87 -16.95 69.79
C GLY A 175 15.14 -16.50 69.05
N SER A 176 14.97 -15.64 68.04
CA SER A 176 15.75 -14.39 68.01
C SER A 176 14.95 -13.23 67.41
N SER A 177 14.56 -12.29 68.27
CA SER A 177 14.17 -10.94 67.84
C SER A 177 15.42 -10.17 67.43
N THR A 178 15.59 -9.93 66.12
CA THR A 178 16.64 -9.03 65.64
C THR A 178 15.99 -7.87 64.90
N GLU A 179 15.95 -6.71 65.55
CA GLU A 179 15.61 -5.44 64.90
C GLU A 179 16.69 -5.05 63.87
N GLY A 180 16.34 -4.13 62.96
CA GLY A 180 17.34 -3.17 62.50
C GLY A 180 18.28 -3.56 61.37
N LEU A 181 17.82 -4.26 60.33
CA LEU A 181 18.44 -4.17 59.00
C LEU A 181 17.40 -3.86 57.92
N THR A 182 16.98 -2.59 57.91
CA THR A 182 16.29 -1.97 56.79
C THR A 182 17.23 -1.92 55.59
N VAL A 183 17.26 -3.00 54.81
CA VAL A 183 17.77 -2.99 53.45
C VAL A 183 17.13 -1.78 52.76
N PRO A 184 17.91 -0.78 52.28
CA PRO A 184 17.32 0.40 51.68
C PRO A 184 16.55 -0.07 50.46
N GLN A 185 15.22 0.12 50.47
CA GLN A 185 14.37 -0.19 49.33
C GLN A 185 15.01 0.43 48.09
N SER A 186 15.52 -0.42 47.20
CA SER A 186 16.21 0.02 45.99
C SER A 186 15.30 0.99 45.28
N ARG A 187 15.68 2.29 45.30
CA ARG A 187 14.85 3.39 44.78
C ARG A 187 14.30 2.96 43.44
N ALA A 188 12.98 2.78 43.36
CA ALA A 188 12.31 2.41 42.13
C ALA A 188 12.85 3.31 41.02
N PRO A 189 13.41 2.75 39.93
CA PRO A 189 14.20 3.53 38.98
C PRO A 189 13.32 4.68 38.51
N ARG A 190 13.81 5.93 38.67
CA ARG A 190 13.03 7.16 38.45
C ARG A 190 12.34 7.09 37.09
N GLN A 191 11.09 6.64 37.09
CA GLN A 191 10.31 6.54 35.86
C GLN A 191 10.11 7.97 35.39
N ALA A 192 10.69 8.31 34.24
CA ALA A 192 10.50 9.62 33.64
C ALA A 192 9.00 9.91 33.60
N ARG A 193 8.59 11.12 34.01
CA ARG A 193 7.19 11.56 33.96
C ARG A 193 6.78 11.77 32.49
N LEU A 194 6.58 10.66 31.80
CA LEU A 194 6.02 10.59 30.46
C LEU A 194 4.65 11.25 30.47
N SER A 195 4.31 11.99 29.42
CA SER A 195 2.97 12.54 29.26
C SER A 195 1.92 11.43 29.25
N THR A 196 0.69 11.72 29.65
CA THR A 196 -0.43 10.77 29.68
C THR A 196 -0.58 9.98 28.37
N HIS A 197 -0.41 10.66 27.23
CA HIS A 197 -0.40 10.05 25.89
C HIS A 197 0.78 9.09 25.67
N ALA A 198 1.98 9.42 26.15
CA ALA A 198 3.15 8.55 26.06
C ALA A 198 3.04 7.34 26.99
N GLN A 199 2.47 7.50 28.18
CA GLN A 199 2.15 6.41 29.10
C GLN A 199 1.12 5.45 28.50
N ALA A 200 0.01 5.96 27.95
CA ALA A 200 -1.01 5.14 27.29
C ALA A 200 -0.45 4.38 26.07
N HIS A 201 0.39 5.04 25.27
CA HIS A 201 1.09 4.39 24.15
C HIS A 201 2.03 3.28 24.64
N GLN A 202 2.78 3.52 25.72
CA GLN A 202 3.66 2.52 26.33
C GLN A 202 2.88 1.34 26.93
N GLN A 203 1.70 1.57 27.52
CA GLN A 203 0.81 0.52 28.02
C GLN A 203 0.28 -0.37 26.89
N TRP A 204 -0.18 0.23 25.78
CA TRP A 204 -0.62 -0.52 24.59
C TRP A 204 0.51 -1.35 23.97
N VAL A 205 1.73 -0.80 23.85
CA VAL A 205 2.89 -1.54 23.32
C VAL A 205 3.38 -2.64 24.28
N ARG A 206 3.17 -2.50 25.59
CA ARG A 206 3.56 -3.51 26.60
C ARG A 206 2.58 -4.66 26.73
N ARG A 207 1.26 -4.43 26.63
CA ARG A 207 0.24 -5.50 26.70
C ARG A 207 0.11 -6.24 25.37
N LYS A 208 1.10 -7.09 25.04
CA LYS A 208 1.04 -7.97 23.86
C LYS A 208 0.11 -9.16 24.14
N THR A 209 -0.84 -9.40 23.23
CA THR A 209 -1.69 -10.61 23.23
C THR A 209 -0.96 -11.76 22.53
N ARG A 210 -1.46 -13.00 22.63
CA ARG A 210 -0.89 -14.11 21.85
C ARG A 210 -1.09 -13.82 20.35
N ARG A 211 -0.01 -13.84 19.56
CA ARG A 211 -0.04 -13.56 18.11
C ARG A 211 -1.17 -14.29 17.37
N TRP A 212 -1.43 -15.55 17.71
CA TRP A 212 -2.48 -16.34 17.07
C TRP A 212 -3.91 -15.87 17.39
N TYR A 213 -4.18 -15.26 18.55
CA TYR A 213 -5.48 -14.64 18.84
C TYR A 213 -5.78 -13.51 17.84
N SER A 214 -4.81 -12.62 17.61
CA SER A 214 -4.91 -11.54 16.63
C SER A 214 -4.98 -12.03 15.18
N VAL A 215 -4.30 -13.14 14.84
CA VAL A 215 -4.45 -13.80 13.53
C VAL A 215 -5.86 -14.33 13.36
N LEU A 216 -6.35 -15.16 14.29
CA LEU A 216 -7.68 -15.77 14.22
C LEU A 216 -8.80 -14.73 14.15
N ALA A 217 -8.77 -13.73 15.04
CA ALA A 217 -9.72 -12.62 15.03
C ALA A 217 -9.68 -11.84 13.72
N GLY A 218 -8.48 -11.53 13.20
CA GLY A 218 -8.31 -10.82 11.93
C GLY A 218 -8.80 -11.63 10.73
N SER A 219 -8.50 -12.93 10.69
CA SER A 219 -8.86 -13.83 9.60
C SER A 219 -10.36 -14.11 9.53
N VAL A 220 -11.01 -14.39 10.67
CA VAL A 220 -12.47 -14.63 10.72
C VAL A 220 -13.23 -13.34 10.41
N ALA A 221 -12.86 -12.22 11.06
CA ALA A 221 -13.52 -10.94 10.80
C ALA A 221 -13.31 -10.46 9.35
N GLY A 222 -12.12 -10.66 8.78
CA GLY A 222 -11.81 -10.31 7.39
C GLY A 222 -12.61 -11.14 6.38
N ALA A 223 -12.75 -12.45 6.62
CA ALA A 223 -13.54 -13.36 5.78
C ALA A 223 -15.03 -13.00 5.76
N VAL A 224 -15.62 -12.69 6.91
CA VAL A 224 -17.04 -12.29 6.98
C VAL A 224 -17.27 -10.89 6.42
N ALA A 225 -16.39 -9.93 6.72
CA ALA A 225 -16.54 -8.55 6.30
C ALA A 225 -16.57 -8.39 4.76
N ILE A 226 -15.68 -9.08 4.05
CA ILE A 226 -15.53 -8.91 2.60
C ILE A 226 -16.76 -9.41 1.82
N CYS A 227 -17.56 -10.31 2.40
CA CYS A 227 -18.82 -10.79 1.83
C CYS A 227 -19.87 -9.68 1.64
N PHE A 228 -19.83 -8.60 2.42
CA PHE A 228 -20.74 -7.45 2.25
C PHE A 228 -20.41 -6.58 1.02
N GLU A 229 -19.23 -6.72 0.44
CA GLU A 229 -18.75 -5.87 -0.66
C GLU A 229 -18.98 -6.50 -2.05
N LYS A 230 -19.02 -5.68 -3.11
CA LYS A 230 -19.22 -6.16 -4.50
C LYS A 230 -18.03 -6.98 -5.01
N SER A 231 -18.27 -8.12 -5.66
CA SER A 231 -17.22 -9.05 -6.14
C SER A 231 -16.10 -8.39 -6.94
N SER A 232 -16.42 -7.43 -7.81
CA SER A 232 -15.42 -6.66 -8.58
C SER A 232 -14.46 -5.81 -7.72
N ARG A 233 -14.89 -5.41 -6.52
CA ARG A 233 -14.08 -4.68 -5.55
C ARG A 233 -13.37 -5.62 -4.56
N ARG A 234 -13.96 -6.79 -4.25
CA ARG A 234 -13.40 -7.75 -3.30
C ARG A 234 -11.97 -8.15 -3.66
N THR A 235 -11.72 -8.58 -4.90
CA THR A 235 -10.37 -8.96 -5.37
C THR A 235 -9.33 -7.85 -5.16
N THR A 236 -9.70 -6.59 -5.44
CA THR A 236 -8.80 -5.44 -5.25
C THR A 236 -8.49 -5.19 -3.77
N ILE A 237 -9.50 -5.31 -2.90
CA ILE A 237 -9.34 -5.14 -1.44
C ILE A 237 -8.51 -6.29 -0.86
N ALA A 238 -8.80 -7.53 -1.25
CA ALA A 238 -8.08 -8.74 -0.86
C ALA A 238 -6.59 -8.65 -1.18
N GLN A 239 -6.25 -8.32 -2.44
CA GLN A 239 -4.88 -8.11 -2.89
C GLN A 239 -4.14 -7.03 -2.09
N GLN A 240 -4.79 -5.88 -1.85
CA GLN A 240 -4.17 -4.78 -1.10
C GLN A 240 -3.95 -5.15 0.37
N LEU A 241 -4.91 -5.80 1.03
CA LEU A 241 -4.76 -6.27 2.42
C LEU A 241 -3.66 -7.33 2.54
N PHE A 242 -3.62 -8.30 1.62
CA PHE A 242 -2.59 -9.32 1.57
C PHE A 242 -1.19 -8.74 1.41
N VAL A 243 -1.00 -7.81 0.46
CA VAL A 243 0.30 -7.14 0.24
C VAL A 243 0.73 -6.28 1.42
N ARG A 244 -0.20 -5.58 2.10
CA ARG A 244 0.13 -4.85 3.34
C ARG A 244 0.45 -5.78 4.51
N GLY A 245 -0.18 -6.95 4.57
CA GLY A 245 0.17 -8.03 5.49
C GLY A 245 1.60 -8.53 5.24
N LEU A 246 1.93 -8.90 4.00
CA LEU A 246 3.28 -9.32 3.61
C LEU A 246 4.35 -8.26 3.91
N GLN A 247 4.09 -7.00 3.54
CA GLN A 247 5.00 -5.86 3.80
C GLN A 247 5.34 -5.76 5.29
N GLY A 248 4.32 -5.74 6.16
CA GLY A 248 4.54 -5.64 7.61
C GLY A 248 5.12 -6.92 8.23
N SER A 249 4.79 -8.11 7.70
CA SER A 249 5.37 -9.38 8.12
C SER A 249 6.86 -9.45 7.81
N TYR A 250 7.28 -9.05 6.60
CA TYR A 250 8.69 -8.95 6.23
C TYR A 250 9.42 -7.92 7.09
N ASN A 251 8.83 -6.75 7.35
CA ASN A 251 9.42 -5.74 8.21
C ASN A 251 9.63 -6.23 9.66
N THR A 252 8.68 -7.01 10.20
CA THR A 252 8.80 -7.63 11.53
C THR A 252 9.84 -8.75 11.54
N PHE A 253 9.87 -9.60 10.50
CA PHE A 253 10.86 -10.66 10.35
C PHE A 253 12.28 -10.11 10.22
N SER A 254 12.49 -9.10 9.37
CA SER A 254 13.77 -8.43 9.15
C SER A 254 14.28 -7.76 10.43
N ALA A 255 13.40 -7.11 11.20
CA ALA A 255 13.75 -6.52 12.50
C ALA A 255 14.09 -7.57 13.58
N THR A 256 13.55 -8.79 13.50
CA THR A 256 13.80 -9.87 14.47
C THR A 256 15.04 -10.69 14.12
N SER A 257 15.27 -10.96 12.84
CA SER A 257 16.37 -11.80 12.33
C SER A 257 17.64 -11.03 11.98
N GLY A 258 17.58 -9.70 11.88
CA GLY A 258 18.65 -8.86 11.32
C GLY A 258 18.83 -9.01 9.80
N PHE A 259 18.05 -9.86 9.13
CA PHE A 259 18.19 -10.12 7.70
C PHE A 259 17.58 -8.98 6.88
N THR A 260 18.43 -8.20 6.21
CA THR A 260 18.02 -7.15 5.28
C THR A 260 18.61 -7.41 3.88
N ILE A 261 17.75 -7.65 2.89
CA ILE A 261 18.19 -7.78 1.49
C ILE A 261 18.59 -6.39 0.93
N PRO A 262 19.85 -6.16 0.53
CA PRO A 262 20.24 -4.93 -0.16
C PRO A 262 19.44 -4.77 -1.46
N HIS A 263 18.83 -3.61 -1.65
CA HIS A 263 17.96 -3.32 -2.81
C HIS A 263 16.79 -4.32 -3.02
N GLY A 264 16.29 -4.94 -1.93
CA GLY A 264 15.14 -5.85 -1.98
C GLY A 264 13.86 -5.22 -2.57
N ASP A 265 13.73 -3.89 -2.50
CA ASP A 265 12.71 -3.08 -3.16
C ASP A 265 12.80 -3.17 -4.70
N VAL A 266 14.01 -3.02 -5.25
CA VAL A 266 14.29 -3.15 -6.69
C VAL A 266 14.17 -4.62 -7.11
N MET A 267 14.70 -5.55 -6.33
CA MET A 267 14.61 -6.99 -6.64
C MET A 267 13.15 -7.45 -6.72
N LEU A 268 12.32 -7.10 -5.73
CA LEU A 268 10.88 -7.41 -5.72
C LEU A 268 10.17 -6.80 -6.92
N PHE A 269 10.44 -5.51 -7.21
CA PHE A 269 9.87 -4.83 -8.37
C PHE A 269 10.26 -5.51 -9.70
N SER A 270 11.53 -5.88 -9.88
CA SER A 270 12.02 -6.68 -11.01
C SER A 270 11.28 -8.01 -11.15
N LEU A 271 11.16 -8.80 -10.08
CA LEU A 271 10.43 -10.08 -10.14
C LEU A 271 8.96 -9.88 -10.57
N CYS A 272 8.30 -8.84 -10.06
CA CYS A 272 6.93 -8.50 -10.46
C CYS A 272 6.84 -8.02 -11.91
N CYS A 273 7.77 -7.19 -12.38
CA CYS A 273 7.82 -6.71 -13.76
C CYS A 273 8.13 -7.83 -14.76
N GLY A 274 8.99 -8.79 -14.39
CA GLY A 274 9.22 -10.03 -15.14
C GLY A 274 7.93 -10.81 -15.35
N GLN A 275 7.18 -11.03 -14.26
CA GLN A 275 5.90 -11.74 -14.35
C GLN A 275 4.85 -10.97 -15.14
N ILE A 276 4.71 -9.66 -14.92
CA ILE A 276 3.70 -8.83 -15.61
C ILE A 276 3.96 -8.76 -17.11
N LEU A 277 5.22 -8.56 -17.53
CA LEU A 277 5.56 -8.50 -18.95
C LEU A 277 5.51 -9.89 -19.62
N TYR A 278 5.85 -10.96 -18.89
CA TYR A 278 5.59 -12.32 -19.35
C TYR A 278 4.09 -12.58 -19.57
N SER A 279 3.23 -12.23 -18.59
CA SER A 279 1.78 -12.33 -18.74
C SER A 279 1.27 -11.49 -19.92
N PHE A 280 1.67 -10.21 -20.03
CA PHE A 280 1.29 -9.32 -21.12
C PHE A 280 1.66 -9.87 -22.52
N LEU A 281 2.86 -10.44 -22.68
CA LEU A 281 3.34 -10.94 -23.98
C LEU A 281 2.91 -12.36 -24.33
N MET A 282 2.70 -13.24 -23.34
CA MET A 282 2.52 -14.69 -23.57
C MET A 282 1.14 -15.22 -23.15
N ARG A 283 0.49 -14.54 -22.20
CA ARG A 283 -0.79 -14.94 -21.57
C ARG A 283 -1.63 -13.70 -21.21
N PRO A 284 -1.98 -12.83 -22.18
CA PRO A 284 -2.68 -11.57 -21.90
C PRO A 284 -3.97 -11.79 -21.10
N GLU A 285 -4.71 -12.87 -21.36
CA GLU A 285 -5.94 -13.27 -20.65
C GLU A 285 -5.79 -13.43 -19.11
N THR A 286 -4.56 -13.49 -18.59
CA THR A 286 -4.28 -13.52 -17.14
C THR A 286 -4.30 -12.15 -16.46
N LEU A 287 -4.43 -11.06 -17.24
CA LEU A 287 -4.46 -9.68 -16.74
C LEU A 287 -5.78 -8.99 -17.12
N PRO A 288 -6.24 -7.99 -16.34
CA PRO A 288 -7.46 -7.24 -16.68
C PRO A 288 -7.34 -6.51 -18.02
N PRO A 289 -8.34 -6.52 -18.92
CA PRO A 289 -8.27 -5.87 -20.23
C PRO A 289 -7.93 -4.38 -20.19
N SER A 290 -8.41 -3.65 -19.18
CA SER A 290 -8.06 -2.25 -18.97
C SER A 290 -6.58 -2.02 -18.64
N TYR A 291 -5.93 -2.99 -18.00
CA TYR A 291 -4.51 -2.97 -17.68
C TYR A 291 -3.66 -3.30 -18.92
N ILE A 292 -4.08 -4.27 -19.73
CA ILE A 292 -3.44 -4.59 -21.03
C ILE A 292 -3.47 -3.38 -21.96
N ASN A 293 -4.64 -2.75 -22.11
CA ASN A 293 -4.79 -1.55 -22.94
C ASN A 293 -3.89 -0.40 -22.44
N TRP A 294 -3.84 -0.19 -21.12
CA TRP A 294 -2.92 0.78 -20.52
C TRP A 294 -1.45 0.45 -20.79
N MET A 295 -1.04 -0.82 -20.66
CA MET A 295 0.34 -1.26 -20.96
C MET A 295 0.72 -1.03 -22.43
N SER A 296 -0.14 -1.37 -23.39
CA SER A 296 0.09 -1.12 -24.82
C SER A 296 0.27 0.38 -25.10
N HIS A 297 -0.57 1.24 -24.53
CA HIS A 297 -0.45 2.70 -24.65
C HIS A 297 0.77 3.29 -23.93
N ALA A 298 1.20 2.71 -22.81
CA ALA A 298 2.38 3.14 -22.06
C ALA A 298 3.68 2.75 -22.79
N CYS A 299 3.77 1.49 -23.24
CA CYS A 299 4.94 0.95 -23.95
C CYS A 299 5.02 1.37 -25.43
N LYS A 300 4.00 2.07 -25.96
CA LYS A 300 3.91 2.52 -27.37
C LYS A 300 4.01 1.36 -28.39
N VAL A 301 3.43 0.21 -28.04
CA VAL A 301 3.35 -0.98 -28.90
C VAL A 301 1.92 -1.16 -29.43
N ASN A 302 1.79 -1.66 -30.65
CA ASN A 302 0.48 -1.99 -31.24
C ASN A 302 -0.01 -3.33 -30.66
N PRO A 303 -1.28 -3.43 -30.19
CA PRO A 303 -1.87 -4.70 -29.77
C PRO A 303 -1.70 -5.84 -30.77
N SER A 304 -1.84 -5.60 -32.08
CA SER A 304 -1.62 -6.65 -33.10
C SER A 304 -0.18 -7.18 -33.11
N SER A 305 0.82 -6.33 -32.86
CA SER A 305 2.22 -6.78 -32.76
C SER A 305 2.46 -7.66 -31.53
N VAL A 306 1.73 -7.40 -30.43
CA VAL A 306 1.78 -8.22 -29.21
C VAL A 306 1.05 -9.55 -29.41
N ALA A 307 -0.12 -9.54 -30.07
CA ALA A 307 -0.84 -10.77 -30.45
C ALA A 307 -0.03 -11.64 -31.41
N MET A 308 0.59 -11.04 -32.43
CA MET A 308 1.49 -11.71 -33.36
C MET A 308 2.69 -12.34 -32.64
N ASN A 309 3.29 -11.63 -31.68
CA ASN A 309 4.37 -12.17 -30.84
C ASN A 309 3.92 -13.36 -29.99
N ARG A 310 2.76 -13.25 -29.34
CA ARG A 310 2.15 -14.32 -28.54
C ARG A 310 1.96 -15.57 -29.39
N ASP A 311 1.36 -15.43 -30.57
CA ASP A 311 1.00 -16.58 -31.39
C ASP A 311 2.22 -17.24 -32.03
N LEU A 312 3.22 -16.47 -32.49
CA LEU A 312 4.54 -17.01 -32.87
C LEU A 312 5.19 -17.78 -31.72
N ALA A 313 5.30 -17.19 -30.52
CA ALA A 313 6.00 -17.78 -29.38
C ALA A 313 5.21 -18.89 -28.64
N THR A 314 3.96 -19.17 -29.04
CA THR A 314 3.12 -20.21 -28.40
C THR A 314 2.59 -21.27 -29.36
N LYS A 315 2.29 -20.91 -30.61
CA LYS A 315 1.72 -21.79 -31.66
C LYS A 315 2.67 -22.00 -32.85
N GLY A 316 3.70 -21.17 -33.00
CA GLY A 316 4.64 -21.21 -34.13
C GLY A 316 4.15 -20.53 -35.41
N HIS A 317 2.97 -19.90 -35.39
CA HIS A 317 2.40 -19.20 -36.54
C HIS A 317 1.66 -17.93 -36.08
N PHE A 318 1.52 -16.94 -36.97
CA PHE A 318 0.74 -15.73 -36.70
C PHE A 318 -0.57 -15.69 -37.49
N MET A 319 -1.52 -14.87 -37.05
CA MET A 319 -2.77 -14.64 -37.78
C MET A 319 -2.58 -13.55 -38.85
N MET A 320 -3.01 -13.82 -40.08
CA MET A 320 -2.89 -12.87 -41.20
C MET A 320 -3.59 -11.53 -40.92
N SER A 321 -4.69 -11.55 -40.16
CA SER A 321 -5.43 -10.36 -39.73
C SER A 321 -4.61 -9.38 -38.90
N ASP A 322 -3.69 -9.88 -38.06
CA ASP A 322 -2.82 -9.04 -37.24
C ASP A 322 -1.70 -8.43 -38.06
N LEU A 323 -1.12 -9.19 -39.00
CA LEU A 323 -0.13 -8.66 -39.94
C LEU A 323 -0.75 -7.60 -40.86
N ASP A 324 -1.95 -7.85 -41.39
CA ASP A 324 -2.67 -6.89 -42.23
C ASP A 324 -3.03 -5.60 -41.46
N SER A 325 -3.36 -5.71 -40.16
CA SER A 325 -3.57 -4.56 -39.28
C SER A 325 -2.31 -3.73 -39.07
N ILE A 326 -1.11 -4.33 -39.15
CA ILE A 326 0.17 -3.62 -39.08
C ILE A 326 0.53 -3.00 -40.43
N ILE A 327 0.35 -3.74 -41.54
CA ILE A 327 0.65 -3.29 -42.91
C ILE A 327 -0.24 -2.11 -43.33
N LYS A 328 -1.53 -2.08 -42.93
CA LYS A 328 -2.47 -0.99 -43.24
C LYS A 328 -2.15 0.36 -42.58
N ARG A 329 -1.09 0.45 -41.76
CA ARG A 329 -0.67 1.70 -41.12
C ARG A 329 -0.06 2.68 -42.11
N LYS A 330 -0.55 3.92 -42.10
CA LYS A 330 -0.04 5.02 -42.93
C LYS A 330 1.34 5.54 -42.52
N ASP A 331 1.85 5.16 -41.34
CA ASP A 331 3.11 5.63 -40.78
C ASP A 331 4.22 4.57 -40.79
N ILE A 332 4.12 3.54 -41.62
CA ILE A 332 5.15 2.51 -41.79
C ILE A 332 6.32 3.00 -42.64
N ALA A 333 7.55 2.63 -42.27
CA ALA A 333 8.76 2.92 -43.04
C ALA A 333 8.88 1.94 -44.23
N PRO A 334 9.41 2.37 -45.39
CA PRO A 334 9.45 1.53 -46.60
C PRO A 334 10.17 0.19 -46.43
N GLY A 335 11.32 0.14 -45.75
CA GLY A 335 12.06 -1.09 -45.52
C GLY A 335 11.35 -2.04 -44.55
N ASN A 336 10.70 -1.50 -43.51
CA ASN A 336 9.84 -2.30 -42.63
C ASN A 336 8.63 -2.87 -43.39
N LEU A 337 8.05 -2.10 -44.33
CA LEU A 337 6.91 -2.55 -45.14
C LEU A 337 7.31 -3.71 -46.08
N THR A 338 8.46 -3.63 -46.77
CA THR A 338 8.93 -4.73 -47.62
C THR A 338 9.22 -5.99 -46.79
N GLU A 339 9.82 -5.85 -45.60
CA GLU A 339 10.09 -6.96 -44.68
C GLU A 339 8.81 -7.65 -44.16
N LEU A 340 7.72 -6.91 -43.98
CA LEU A 340 6.42 -7.46 -43.58
C LEU A 340 5.63 -8.05 -44.76
N LEU A 341 5.72 -7.46 -45.95
CA LEU A 341 5.12 -7.99 -47.17
C LEU A 341 5.78 -9.32 -47.59
N GLU A 342 7.10 -9.43 -47.48
CA GLU A 342 7.81 -10.68 -47.77
C GLU A 342 7.43 -11.79 -46.77
N ARG A 343 7.30 -11.48 -45.48
CA ARG A 343 6.75 -12.46 -44.51
C ARG A 343 5.31 -12.85 -44.81
N LYS A 344 4.48 -11.92 -45.30
CA LYS A 344 3.12 -12.25 -45.76
C LYS A 344 3.18 -13.24 -46.92
N ARG A 345 4.06 -13.02 -47.90
CA ARG A 345 4.28 -13.91 -49.04
C ARG A 345 4.74 -15.30 -48.62
N LEU A 346 5.71 -15.39 -47.71
CA LEU A 346 6.23 -16.66 -47.17
C LEU A 346 5.17 -17.44 -46.36
N ALA A 347 4.37 -16.75 -45.55
CA ALA A 347 3.28 -17.37 -44.81
C ALA A 347 2.08 -17.79 -45.69
N GLN A 348 2.02 -17.31 -46.93
CA GLN A 348 1.02 -17.67 -47.96
C GLN A 348 1.55 -18.71 -48.97
N ALA A 349 2.81 -19.14 -48.85
CA ALA A 349 3.38 -20.17 -49.72
C ALA A 349 2.73 -21.56 -49.47
N PRO A 350 2.78 -22.50 -50.43
CA PRO A 350 2.21 -23.84 -50.28
C PRO A 350 2.75 -24.62 -49.06
N ILE A 351 3.99 -24.33 -48.67
CA ILE A 351 4.58 -24.70 -47.39
C ILE A 351 4.77 -23.37 -46.63
N PRO A 352 3.94 -23.06 -45.61
CA PRO A 352 3.95 -21.75 -44.98
C PRO A 352 5.14 -21.60 -44.04
N ASP A 353 5.97 -20.58 -44.29
CA ASP A 353 7.04 -20.18 -43.37
C ASP A 353 6.65 -18.88 -42.64
N PHE A 354 6.59 -18.97 -41.30
CA PHE A 354 6.28 -17.86 -40.42
C PHE A 354 7.54 -17.19 -39.84
N GLY A 355 8.73 -17.73 -40.12
CA GLY A 355 10.02 -17.28 -39.63
C GLY A 355 10.26 -17.56 -38.14
N THR A 356 11.09 -16.72 -37.52
CA THR A 356 11.47 -16.84 -36.10
C THR A 356 10.26 -16.83 -35.17
N LEU A 357 10.31 -17.61 -34.07
CA LEU A 357 9.27 -17.72 -33.03
C LEU A 357 9.10 -16.46 -32.14
N ALA A 358 9.38 -15.28 -32.67
CA ALA A 358 9.30 -13.98 -32.00
C ALA A 358 8.95 -12.91 -33.03
N ALA A 359 8.17 -11.89 -32.63
CA ALA A 359 7.77 -10.85 -33.56
C ALA A 359 8.97 -10.02 -34.07
N PRO A 360 9.10 -9.79 -35.39
CA PRO A 360 10.18 -8.98 -35.96
C PRO A 360 10.13 -7.51 -35.55
N CYS A 361 11.30 -6.88 -35.55
CA CYS A 361 11.48 -5.46 -35.28
C CYS A 361 10.57 -4.56 -36.15
N ALA A 362 10.43 -4.88 -37.44
CA ALA A 362 9.51 -4.20 -38.36
C ALA A 362 8.04 -4.21 -37.90
N ALA A 363 7.58 -5.23 -37.17
CA ALA A 363 6.24 -5.27 -36.59
C ALA A 363 6.15 -4.57 -35.24
N VAL A 364 7.22 -4.58 -34.43
CA VAL A 364 7.27 -3.93 -33.12
C VAL A 364 7.31 -2.40 -33.26
N HIS A 365 8.10 -1.89 -34.20
CA HIS A 365 8.28 -0.46 -34.44
C HIS A 365 8.20 -0.07 -35.94
N PRO A 366 7.08 -0.31 -36.63
CA PRO A 366 6.96 -0.15 -38.09
C PRO A 366 7.36 1.23 -38.64
N ARG A 367 7.24 2.30 -37.85
CA ARG A 367 7.60 3.68 -38.25
C ARG A 367 9.09 3.96 -38.38
N ILE A 368 9.95 3.16 -37.72
CA ILE A 368 11.39 3.42 -37.63
C ILE A 368 12.13 2.12 -37.93
N GLU A 369 13.12 2.17 -38.83
CA GLU A 369 13.92 0.99 -39.20
C GLU A 369 15.05 0.76 -38.17
N SER A 370 15.71 1.84 -37.72
CA SER A 370 16.79 1.74 -36.71
C SER A 370 16.27 1.42 -35.31
N CYS A 371 16.64 0.22 -34.83
CA CYS A 371 16.38 -0.25 -33.46
C CYS A 371 16.98 0.65 -32.36
N GLN A 372 18.06 1.37 -32.64
CA GLN A 372 18.67 2.30 -31.68
C GLN A 372 17.94 3.65 -31.66
N TYR A 373 17.57 4.18 -32.83
CA TYR A 373 16.87 5.47 -32.91
C TYR A 373 15.47 5.40 -32.28
N VAL A 374 14.75 4.28 -32.46
CA VAL A 374 13.45 4.09 -31.79
C VAL A 374 13.58 4.08 -30.26
N GLN A 375 14.66 3.55 -29.68
CA GLN A 375 14.86 3.60 -28.22
C GLN A 375 14.94 5.05 -27.71
N LEU A 376 15.69 5.91 -28.41
CA LEU A 376 15.79 7.33 -28.07
C LEU A 376 14.45 8.07 -28.29
N GLU A 377 13.76 7.85 -29.42
CA GLU A 377 12.43 8.44 -29.68
C GLU A 377 11.43 8.06 -28.58
N ARG A 378 11.41 6.77 -28.21
CA ARG A 378 10.49 6.22 -27.22
C ARG A 378 10.75 6.80 -25.83
N PHE A 379 12.00 7.02 -25.44
CA PHE A 379 12.32 7.68 -24.18
C PHE A 379 11.62 9.04 -24.06
N PHE A 380 11.82 9.93 -25.04
CA PHE A 380 11.23 11.27 -25.01
C PHE A 380 9.71 11.27 -25.19
N VAL A 381 9.17 10.40 -26.05
CA VAL A 381 7.71 10.25 -26.26
C VAL A 381 7.02 9.75 -24.99
N VAL A 382 7.56 8.74 -24.31
CA VAL A 382 7.01 8.22 -23.05
C VAL A 382 7.15 9.28 -21.96
N LEU A 383 8.34 9.85 -21.76
CA LEU A 383 8.60 10.90 -20.77
C LEU A 383 7.62 12.07 -20.92
N ARG A 384 7.44 12.62 -22.13
CA ARG A 384 6.48 13.69 -22.41
C ARG A 384 5.04 13.27 -22.10
N SER A 385 4.65 12.05 -22.46
CA SER A 385 3.28 11.56 -22.21
C SER A 385 2.96 11.31 -20.73
N MET A 386 3.98 11.14 -19.87
CA MET A 386 3.82 10.88 -18.43
C MET A 386 3.86 12.12 -17.55
N ILE A 387 4.42 13.25 -18.05
CA ILE A 387 4.48 14.53 -17.31
C ILE A 387 3.11 14.94 -16.72
N PRO A 388 1.97 14.88 -17.43
CA PRO A 388 0.68 15.29 -16.83
C PRO A 388 0.25 14.41 -15.65
N ILE A 389 0.53 13.11 -15.71
CA ILE A 389 0.11 12.13 -14.71
C ILE A 389 0.97 12.27 -13.44
N TYR A 390 2.30 12.24 -13.58
CA TYR A 390 3.20 12.41 -12.45
C TYR A 390 3.22 13.85 -11.91
N GLY A 391 3.01 14.84 -12.78
CA GLY A 391 2.85 16.25 -12.38
C GLY A 391 1.66 16.43 -11.45
N ALA A 392 0.50 15.87 -11.80
CA ALA A 392 -0.66 15.85 -10.90
C ALA A 392 -0.34 15.12 -9.58
N LEU A 393 0.33 13.96 -9.64
CA LEU A 393 0.67 13.17 -8.45
C LEU A 393 1.64 13.89 -7.49
N HIS A 394 2.58 14.68 -7.98
CA HIS A 394 3.53 15.43 -7.14
C HIS A 394 2.96 16.79 -6.68
N LEU A 395 2.22 17.50 -7.55
CA LEU A 395 1.69 18.83 -7.25
C LEU A 395 0.45 18.79 -6.37
N ILE A 396 -0.51 17.87 -6.58
CA ILE A 396 -1.77 17.86 -5.82
C ILE A 396 -1.54 17.62 -4.31
N PRO A 397 -0.80 16.61 -3.85
CA PRO A 397 -0.54 16.42 -2.42
C PRO A 397 0.25 17.57 -1.80
N MET A 398 1.13 18.22 -2.57
CA MET A 398 1.88 19.39 -2.15
C MET A 398 0.93 20.59 -1.91
N LEU A 399 0.04 20.88 -2.87
CA LEU A 399 -0.97 21.94 -2.79
C LEU A 399 -2.07 21.66 -1.76
N LEU A 400 -2.38 20.39 -1.45
CA LEU A 400 -3.37 20.04 -0.44
C LEU A 400 -2.80 20.04 0.98
N PHE A 401 -1.68 19.35 1.22
CA PHE A 401 -1.17 19.09 2.56
C PHE A 401 -0.04 20.04 3.00
N LYS A 402 0.65 20.71 2.08
CA LYS A 402 1.79 21.59 2.37
C LYS A 402 1.55 23.06 2.01
N ARG A 403 0.28 23.50 1.97
CA ARG A 403 -0.16 24.89 1.64
C ARG A 403 0.75 25.98 2.22
N LYS A 404 0.98 25.97 3.54
CA LYS A 404 1.84 26.97 4.21
C LYS A 404 3.26 27.01 3.63
N ALA A 405 3.86 25.85 3.32
CA ALA A 405 5.20 25.80 2.72
C ALA A 405 5.20 26.25 1.24
N VAL A 406 4.13 26.00 0.50
CA VAL A 406 3.96 26.49 -0.89
C VAL A 406 3.84 28.01 -0.92
N PHE A 407 3.03 28.60 -0.04
CA PHE A 407 2.91 30.06 0.06
C PHE A 407 4.21 30.73 0.54
N ASN A 408 4.93 30.12 1.50
CA ASN A 408 6.16 30.70 2.03
C ASN A 408 7.37 30.54 1.08
N GLN A 409 7.44 29.48 0.27
CA GLN A 409 8.59 29.19 -0.62
C GLN A 409 8.14 28.60 -1.97
N PRO A 410 7.43 29.38 -2.82
CA PRO A 410 6.77 28.87 -4.03
C PRO A 410 7.75 28.29 -5.04
N LEU A 411 8.84 29.00 -5.37
CA LEU A 411 9.84 28.55 -6.35
C LEU A 411 10.52 27.23 -5.94
N LYS A 412 10.89 27.09 -4.67
CA LYS A 412 11.54 25.88 -4.14
C LYS A 412 10.60 24.67 -4.15
N MET A 413 9.32 24.89 -3.82
CA MET A 413 8.30 23.85 -3.88
C MET A 413 7.98 23.44 -5.33
N LEU A 414 7.86 24.42 -6.24
CA LEU A 414 7.66 24.17 -7.66
C LEU A 414 8.82 23.40 -8.29
N LEU A 415 10.07 23.85 -8.08
CA LEU A 415 11.27 23.17 -8.58
C LEU A 415 11.36 21.73 -8.06
N ARG A 416 11.07 21.51 -6.76
CA ARG A 416 11.01 20.16 -6.18
C ARG A 416 9.93 19.29 -6.83
N GLY A 417 8.76 19.86 -7.13
CA GLY A 417 7.68 19.18 -7.85
C GLY A 417 8.04 18.84 -9.29
N LEU A 418 8.69 19.76 -10.00
CA LEU A 418 9.18 19.57 -11.38
C LEU A 418 10.27 18.50 -11.43
N LEU A 419 11.28 18.57 -10.56
CA LEU A 419 12.33 17.54 -10.46
C LEU A 419 11.73 16.16 -10.14
N GLY A 420 10.82 16.06 -9.16
CA GLY A 420 10.12 14.81 -8.84
C GLY A 420 9.31 14.28 -10.04
N THR A 421 8.66 15.17 -10.79
CA THR A 421 7.89 14.82 -12.00
C THR A 421 8.78 14.31 -13.12
N LEU A 422 9.85 15.04 -13.46
CA LEU A 422 10.81 14.66 -14.50
C LEU A 422 11.49 13.34 -14.15
N ARG A 423 11.90 13.16 -12.90
CA ARG A 423 12.57 11.95 -12.41
C ARG A 423 11.64 10.73 -12.48
N SER A 424 10.36 10.84 -12.08
CA SER A 424 9.37 9.75 -12.22
C SER A 424 8.93 9.50 -13.66
N SER A 425 8.83 10.52 -14.52
CA SER A 425 8.60 10.33 -15.95
C SER A 425 9.79 9.63 -16.63
N SER A 426 11.02 9.95 -16.21
CA SER A 426 12.26 9.31 -16.69
C SER A 426 12.33 7.84 -16.28
N PHE A 427 11.90 7.50 -15.06
CA PHE A 427 11.77 6.10 -14.61
C PHE A 427 10.94 5.24 -15.57
N LEU A 428 9.77 5.72 -16.02
CA LEU A 428 8.96 4.97 -16.98
C LEU A 428 9.53 5.03 -18.41
N GLY A 429 10.17 6.14 -18.79
CA GLY A 429 10.93 6.24 -20.05
C GLY A 429 12.01 5.15 -20.14
N VAL A 430 12.87 5.05 -19.13
CA VAL A 430 13.92 4.02 -19.02
C VAL A 430 13.32 2.61 -18.99
N PHE A 431 12.19 2.40 -18.30
CA PHE A 431 11.49 1.10 -18.31
C PHE A 431 11.12 0.65 -19.73
N VAL A 432 10.55 1.55 -20.54
CA VAL A 432 10.15 1.24 -21.93
C VAL A 432 11.37 1.08 -22.84
N VAL A 433 12.44 1.84 -22.61
CA VAL A 433 13.72 1.67 -23.32
C VAL A 433 14.30 0.28 -23.07
N ILE A 434 14.46 -0.14 -21.80
CA ILE A 434 14.98 -1.48 -21.47
C ILE A 434 14.09 -2.57 -22.09
N PHE A 435 12.77 -2.40 -22.01
CA PHE A 435 11.81 -3.34 -22.59
C PHE A 435 11.98 -3.51 -24.10
N GLN A 436 12.03 -2.42 -24.87
CA GLN A 436 12.15 -2.50 -26.32
C GLN A 436 13.57 -2.90 -26.74
N ALA A 437 14.60 -2.36 -26.08
CA ALA A 437 15.99 -2.72 -26.34
C ALA A 437 16.22 -4.22 -26.17
N TYR A 438 15.78 -4.81 -25.04
CA TYR A 438 15.93 -6.24 -24.81
C TYR A 438 15.24 -7.10 -25.88
N ASN A 439 13.99 -6.77 -26.24
CA ASN A 439 13.23 -7.56 -27.20
C ASN A 439 13.73 -7.40 -28.66
N CYS A 440 14.20 -6.21 -29.05
CA CYS A 440 14.82 -6.02 -30.36
C CYS A 440 16.22 -6.66 -30.41
N SER A 441 17.04 -6.49 -29.37
CA SER A 441 18.38 -7.07 -29.30
C SER A 441 18.35 -8.59 -29.35
N LYS A 442 17.46 -9.25 -28.60
CA LYS A 442 17.38 -10.73 -28.63
C LYS A 442 16.88 -11.25 -29.99
N TYR A 443 15.96 -10.56 -30.65
CA TYR A 443 15.46 -10.92 -31.99
C TYR A 443 16.56 -10.77 -33.05
N ASN A 444 17.24 -9.62 -33.06
CA ASN A 444 18.34 -9.34 -33.97
C ASN A 444 19.52 -10.30 -33.72
N LEU A 445 19.84 -10.60 -32.46
CA LEU A 445 20.91 -11.53 -32.10
C LEU A 445 20.59 -12.98 -32.51
N HIS A 446 19.36 -13.47 -32.27
CA HIS A 446 18.93 -14.80 -32.73
C HIS A 446 19.02 -14.92 -34.25
N THR A 447 18.48 -13.93 -34.98
CA THR A 447 18.49 -13.90 -36.44
C THR A 447 19.92 -13.82 -36.99
N ALA A 448 20.76 -12.94 -36.44
CA ALA A 448 22.15 -12.77 -36.88
C ALA A 448 23.01 -14.01 -36.61
N LEU A 449 22.91 -14.62 -35.42
CA LEU A 449 23.66 -15.84 -35.10
C LEU A 449 23.22 -17.02 -35.99
N THR A 450 21.92 -17.16 -36.25
CA THR A 450 21.38 -18.20 -37.13
C THR A 450 21.87 -18.01 -38.57
N ALA A 451 21.85 -16.78 -39.08
CA ALA A 451 22.34 -16.46 -40.44
C ALA A 451 23.88 -16.58 -40.58
N LEU A 452 24.65 -16.19 -39.55
CA LEU A 452 26.11 -16.35 -39.55
C LEU A 452 26.52 -17.83 -39.47
N ARG A 453 25.73 -18.67 -38.80
CA ARG A 453 25.93 -20.12 -38.73
C ARG A 453 25.74 -20.79 -40.10
N SER A 454 24.69 -20.41 -40.85
CA SER A 454 24.39 -20.96 -42.18
C SER A 454 25.24 -20.35 -43.30
N SER A 455 25.86 -19.18 -43.07
CA SER A 455 26.80 -18.57 -44.01
C SER A 455 28.05 -19.44 -44.19
N GLN A 456 28.45 -19.66 -45.44
CA GLN A 456 29.70 -20.34 -45.80
C GLN A 456 30.95 -19.45 -45.65
N THR A 457 30.79 -18.18 -45.25
CA THR A 457 31.92 -17.24 -45.17
C THR A 457 32.95 -17.65 -44.10
N PRO A 458 34.27 -17.44 -44.35
CA PRO A 458 35.34 -17.80 -43.43
C PRO A 458 35.67 -16.68 -42.42
N SER A 459 34.66 -15.94 -41.93
CA SER A 459 34.89 -14.87 -40.95
C SER A 459 35.12 -15.43 -39.55
N LEU A 460 35.90 -14.72 -38.72
CA LEU A 460 36.09 -15.07 -37.31
C LEU A 460 34.75 -15.10 -36.55
N LEU A 461 33.83 -14.18 -36.87
CA LEU A 461 32.48 -14.15 -36.30
C LEU A 461 31.64 -15.38 -36.72
N ALA A 462 31.69 -15.81 -37.98
CA ALA A 462 31.01 -17.04 -38.40
C ALA A 462 31.61 -18.28 -37.73
N THR A 463 32.94 -18.31 -37.54
CA THR A 463 33.64 -19.41 -36.85
C THR A 463 33.22 -19.49 -35.37
N LEU A 464 33.18 -18.35 -34.67
CA LEU A 464 32.67 -18.27 -33.29
C LEU A 464 31.17 -18.63 -33.21
N ALA A 465 30.35 -18.18 -34.17
CA ALA A 465 28.93 -18.50 -34.20
C ALA A 465 28.65 -20.01 -34.42
N ARG A 466 29.49 -20.71 -35.19
CA ARG A 466 29.41 -22.18 -35.34
C ARG A 466 29.78 -22.93 -34.06
N PHE A 467 30.66 -22.37 -33.22
CA PHE A 467 31.05 -22.97 -31.92
C PHE A 467 29.92 -22.92 -30.88
N VAL A 468 29.00 -21.95 -30.97
CA VAL A 468 27.83 -21.88 -30.09
C VAL A 468 26.77 -22.92 -30.51
N PRO A 469 26.29 -23.81 -29.62
CA PRO A 469 25.19 -24.72 -29.92
C PRO A 469 23.89 -23.98 -30.26
N GLN A 470 23.14 -24.46 -31.26
CA GLN A 470 21.84 -23.87 -31.65
C GLN A 470 20.86 -23.80 -30.47
N THR A 471 20.89 -24.80 -29.58
CA THR A 471 20.09 -24.82 -28.34
C THR A 471 20.33 -23.61 -27.44
N LEU A 472 21.56 -23.06 -27.37
CA LEU A 472 21.86 -21.84 -26.61
C LEU A 472 21.39 -20.58 -27.33
N VAL A 473 21.44 -20.56 -28.67
CA VAL A 473 20.88 -19.46 -29.47
C VAL A 473 19.36 -19.40 -29.27
N ASP A 474 18.68 -20.54 -29.30
CA ASP A 474 17.23 -20.62 -29.17
C ASP A 474 16.72 -20.24 -27.76
N VAL A 475 17.55 -20.27 -26.71
CA VAL A 475 17.22 -19.73 -25.37
C VAL A 475 16.78 -18.25 -25.46
N LEU A 476 17.28 -17.47 -26.44
CA LEU A 476 16.89 -16.07 -26.67
C LEU A 476 15.41 -15.91 -27.06
N ILE A 477 14.81 -16.92 -27.71
CA ILE A 477 13.40 -16.91 -28.16
C ILE A 477 12.49 -17.77 -27.28
N GLN A 478 13.04 -18.70 -26.49
CA GLN A 478 12.29 -19.52 -25.53
C GLN A 478 11.46 -18.69 -24.53
N LYS A 479 10.40 -19.33 -24.01
CA LYS A 479 9.40 -18.74 -23.10
C LYS A 479 9.99 -18.01 -21.88
N PRO A 480 11.06 -18.50 -21.20
CA PRO A 480 11.68 -17.79 -20.07
C PRO A 480 12.35 -16.46 -20.43
N SER A 481 12.82 -16.29 -21.68
CA SER A 481 13.50 -15.04 -22.10
C SER A 481 12.60 -13.81 -21.97
N TRP A 482 11.28 -13.97 -22.18
CA TRP A 482 10.28 -12.90 -22.06
C TRP A 482 10.09 -12.44 -20.60
N TRP A 483 10.27 -13.36 -19.64
CA TRP A 483 10.26 -13.01 -18.22
C TRP A 483 11.55 -12.28 -17.82
N LEU A 484 12.72 -12.75 -18.29
CA LEU A 484 14.01 -12.10 -18.03
C LEU A 484 14.03 -10.65 -18.53
N GLY A 485 13.49 -10.40 -19.73
CA GLY A 485 13.33 -9.05 -20.26
C GLY A 485 12.55 -8.14 -19.32
N GLY A 486 11.42 -8.61 -18.78
CA GLY A 486 10.65 -7.84 -17.81
C GLY A 486 11.33 -7.67 -16.45
N ALA A 487 12.13 -8.64 -16.02
CA ALA A 487 12.93 -8.54 -14.80
C ALA A 487 14.01 -7.46 -14.92
N LEU A 488 14.68 -7.38 -16.08
CA LEU A 488 15.63 -6.31 -16.40
C LEU A 488 14.95 -4.93 -16.46
N CYS A 489 13.72 -4.82 -16.97
CA CYS A 489 12.98 -3.56 -16.93
C CYS A 489 12.83 -2.99 -15.51
N GLY A 490 12.75 -3.85 -14.50
CA GLY A 490 12.65 -3.43 -13.10
C GLY A 490 13.87 -2.65 -12.58
N LEU A 491 15.04 -2.79 -13.22
CA LEU A 491 16.22 -1.99 -12.91
C LEU A 491 16.02 -0.49 -13.15
N SER A 492 15.01 -0.08 -13.94
CA SER A 492 14.66 1.33 -14.09
C SER A 492 14.30 1.99 -12.75
N LEU A 493 13.87 1.22 -11.74
CA LEU A 493 13.52 1.72 -10.41
C LEU A 493 14.69 2.40 -9.69
N PHE A 494 15.95 2.17 -10.10
CA PHE A 494 17.09 2.94 -9.61
C PHE A 494 17.01 4.45 -9.95
N VAL A 495 16.29 4.84 -11.02
CA VAL A 495 15.99 6.24 -11.35
C VAL A 495 15.02 6.87 -10.32
N GLU A 496 14.25 6.04 -9.61
CA GLU A 496 13.27 6.52 -8.63
C GLU A 496 13.90 6.79 -7.24
N GLU A 497 13.34 7.75 -6.48
CA GLU A 497 13.84 8.06 -5.13
C GLU A 497 13.64 6.88 -4.18
N LYS A 498 14.66 6.56 -3.36
CA LYS A 498 14.66 5.44 -2.41
C LYS A 498 13.36 5.32 -1.59
N HIS A 499 12.77 6.44 -1.16
CA HIS A 499 11.54 6.45 -0.35
C HIS A 499 10.27 6.03 -1.11
N ARG A 500 10.26 6.09 -2.45
CA ARG A 500 9.12 5.73 -3.31
C ARG A 500 9.25 4.35 -3.95
N ARG A 501 10.46 3.77 -3.96
CA ARG A 501 10.73 2.44 -4.55
C ARG A 501 9.90 1.35 -3.87
N GLU A 502 9.87 1.34 -2.53
CA GLU A 502 9.04 0.42 -1.75
C GLU A 502 7.55 0.60 -2.06
N GLU A 503 7.05 1.84 -2.13
CA GLU A 503 5.64 2.11 -2.46
C GLU A 503 5.27 1.62 -3.86
N LEU A 504 6.17 1.76 -4.84
CA LEU A 504 5.98 1.27 -6.21
C LEU A 504 6.08 -0.26 -6.32
N ALA A 505 7.02 -0.90 -5.62
CA ALA A 505 7.09 -2.35 -5.51
C ALA A 505 5.78 -2.91 -4.94
N MET A 506 5.26 -2.32 -3.85
CA MET A 506 3.99 -2.72 -3.24
C MET A 506 2.75 -2.36 -4.09
N TYR A 507 2.85 -1.39 -5.00
CA TYR A 507 1.78 -1.08 -5.96
C TYR A 507 1.71 -2.11 -7.10
N VAL A 508 2.87 -2.60 -7.56
CA VAL A 508 2.98 -3.54 -8.68
C VAL A 508 2.85 -5.01 -8.24
N LEU A 509 3.25 -5.34 -7.01
CA LEU A 509 3.17 -6.70 -6.45
C LEU A 509 1.79 -7.38 -6.59
N PRO A 510 0.63 -6.72 -6.30
CA PRO A 510 -0.69 -7.27 -6.59
C PRO A 510 -0.86 -7.80 -8.01
N LYS A 511 -0.37 -7.05 -9.02
CA LYS A 511 -0.50 -7.41 -10.44
C LYS A 511 0.50 -8.46 -10.88
N GLY A 512 1.69 -8.48 -10.27
CA GLY A 512 2.64 -9.60 -10.41
C GLY A 512 2.04 -10.91 -9.90
N LEU A 513 1.45 -10.90 -8.71
CA LEU A 513 0.80 -12.08 -8.12
C LEU A 513 -0.44 -12.54 -8.91
N GLU A 514 -1.27 -11.61 -9.39
CA GLU A 514 -2.43 -11.92 -10.25
C GLU A 514 -2.00 -12.59 -11.57
N GLY A 515 -0.98 -12.05 -12.24
CA GLY A 515 -0.40 -12.67 -13.44
C GLY A 515 0.24 -14.03 -13.17
N ALA A 516 1.00 -14.17 -12.07
CA ALA A 516 1.57 -15.46 -11.66
C ALA A 516 0.48 -16.50 -11.40
N TRP A 517 -0.55 -16.15 -10.64
CA TRP A 517 -1.67 -17.02 -10.31
C TRP A 517 -2.42 -17.49 -11.56
N GLY A 518 -2.70 -16.57 -12.49
CA GLY A 518 -3.29 -16.91 -13.79
C GLY A 518 -2.43 -17.92 -14.56
N VAL A 519 -1.12 -17.65 -14.71
CA VAL A 519 -0.21 -18.57 -15.42
C VAL A 519 -0.07 -19.93 -14.74
N LEU A 520 -0.08 -20.00 -13.41
CA LEU A 520 0.00 -21.26 -12.65
C LEU A 520 -1.27 -22.10 -12.79
N ARG A 521 -2.45 -21.45 -12.73
CA ARG A 521 -3.75 -22.08 -12.99
C ARG A 521 -3.86 -22.59 -14.42
N ASP A 522 -3.45 -21.78 -15.40
CA ASP A 522 -3.49 -22.15 -16.82
C ASP A 522 -2.50 -23.29 -17.17
N ARG A 523 -1.53 -23.58 -16.28
CA ARG A 523 -0.63 -24.75 -16.36
C ARG A 523 -1.17 -25.99 -15.60
N GLY A 524 -2.35 -25.89 -14.98
CA GLY A 524 -2.92 -26.97 -14.15
C GLY A 524 -2.22 -27.20 -12.81
N LEU A 525 -1.28 -26.32 -12.40
CA LEU A 525 -0.50 -26.49 -11.17
C LEU A 525 -1.26 -26.06 -9.90
N ILE A 526 -2.35 -25.30 -10.06
CA ILE A 526 -3.17 -24.81 -8.94
C ILE A 526 -4.64 -24.92 -9.33
N PHE A 527 -5.44 -25.55 -8.45
CA PHE A 527 -6.89 -25.64 -8.60
C PHE A 527 -7.56 -24.26 -8.50
N GLY A 528 -8.58 -24.03 -9.33
CA GLY A 528 -9.35 -22.79 -9.28
C GLY A 528 -10.11 -22.66 -7.95
N MET A 529 -9.74 -21.68 -7.12
CA MET A 529 -10.31 -21.43 -5.78
C MET A 529 -11.75 -20.84 -5.80
N GLY A 530 -12.49 -21.07 -6.89
CA GLY A 530 -13.86 -20.65 -7.13
C GLY A 530 -14.14 -19.18 -6.83
N ASN A 531 -15.36 -18.91 -6.36
CA ASN A 531 -15.81 -17.60 -5.88
C ASN A 531 -15.33 -17.28 -4.44
N MET A 532 -14.40 -18.07 -3.88
CA MET A 532 -13.93 -17.96 -2.49
C MET A 532 -12.47 -17.50 -2.38
N GLY A 533 -11.72 -17.43 -3.49
CA GLY A 533 -10.31 -17.04 -3.47
C GLY A 533 -10.06 -15.61 -2.94
N ASP A 534 -10.99 -14.68 -3.17
CA ASP A 534 -10.97 -13.33 -2.61
C ASP A 534 -11.25 -13.32 -1.10
N VAL A 535 -12.15 -14.18 -0.61
CA VAL A 535 -12.45 -14.39 0.81
C VAL A 535 -11.22 -14.96 1.54
N VAL A 536 -10.63 -16.03 1.00
CA VAL A 536 -9.42 -16.67 1.56
C VAL A 536 -8.23 -15.70 1.57
N LEU A 537 -7.97 -15.00 0.46
CA LEU A 537 -6.89 -14.02 0.37
C LEU A 537 -7.09 -12.84 1.33
N THR A 538 -8.34 -12.39 1.53
CA THR A 538 -8.67 -11.36 2.52
C THR A 538 -8.47 -11.88 3.95
N SER A 539 -8.86 -13.12 4.24
CA SER A 539 -8.70 -13.76 5.54
C SER A 539 -7.22 -13.88 5.93
N LEU A 540 -6.37 -14.35 5.02
CA LEU A 540 -4.92 -14.43 5.21
C LEU A 540 -4.30 -13.03 5.37
N GLY A 541 -4.65 -12.10 4.49
CA GLY A 541 -4.15 -10.72 4.53
C GLY A 541 -4.50 -10.01 5.83
N MET A 542 -5.75 -10.13 6.29
CA MET A 542 -6.22 -9.47 7.50
C MET A 542 -5.68 -10.13 8.78
N GLY A 543 -5.50 -11.45 8.81
CA GLY A 543 -4.83 -12.15 9.91
C GLY A 543 -3.38 -11.66 10.09
N MET A 544 -2.63 -11.51 9.01
CA MET A 544 -1.29 -10.89 9.04
C MET A 544 -1.33 -9.45 9.56
N VAL A 545 -2.16 -8.59 8.96
CA VAL A 545 -2.23 -7.16 9.32
C VAL A 545 -2.64 -6.96 10.79
N MET A 546 -3.62 -7.72 11.30
CA MET A 546 -4.04 -7.63 12.70
C MET A 546 -3.00 -8.17 13.68
N SER A 547 -2.30 -9.26 13.33
CA SER A 547 -1.18 -9.78 14.12
C SER A 547 -0.11 -8.72 14.34
N ILE A 548 0.30 -8.03 13.28
CA ILE A 548 1.31 -6.96 13.37
C ILE A 548 0.74 -5.74 14.10
N TYR A 549 -0.54 -5.40 13.87
CA TYR A 549 -1.18 -4.25 14.50
C TYR A 549 -1.20 -4.33 16.04
N GLN A 550 -1.43 -5.51 16.61
CA GLN A 550 -1.46 -5.67 18.08
C GLN A 550 -0.11 -5.96 18.70
N ASN A 551 0.76 -6.71 18.03
CA ASN A 551 2.02 -7.15 18.63
C ASN A 551 3.16 -6.17 18.38
N ASP A 552 3.27 -5.67 17.15
CA ASP A 552 4.43 -4.90 16.69
C ASP A 552 4.01 -3.76 15.73
N PRO A 553 3.09 -2.85 16.13
CA PRO A 553 2.46 -1.84 15.25
C PRO A 553 3.44 -0.87 14.57
N GLN A 554 4.70 -0.82 15.02
CA GLN A 554 5.76 -0.03 14.41
C GLN A 554 6.13 -0.48 12.98
N HIS A 555 5.95 -1.77 12.64
CA HIS A 555 6.32 -2.32 11.32
C HIS A 555 5.23 -2.15 10.24
N LEU A 556 4.03 -1.67 10.61
CA LEU A 556 2.99 -1.28 9.65
C LEU A 556 3.25 0.12 9.07
N SER A 557 2.94 0.30 7.79
CA SER A 557 2.92 1.61 7.13
C SER A 557 2.10 2.62 7.95
N GLY A 558 2.63 3.84 8.10
CA GLY A 558 2.05 4.88 8.94
C GLY A 558 0.62 5.28 8.56
N LEU A 559 0.21 5.10 7.29
CA LEU A 559 -1.18 5.28 6.86
C LEU A 559 -2.08 4.15 7.39
N VAL A 560 -1.67 2.89 7.18
CA VAL A 560 -2.42 1.70 7.65
C VAL A 560 -2.56 1.73 9.17
N ARG A 561 -1.48 2.03 9.91
CA ARG A 561 -1.52 2.16 11.37
C ARG A 561 -2.51 3.23 11.85
N ARG A 562 -2.55 4.40 11.20
CA ARG A 562 -3.50 5.48 11.53
C ARG A 562 -4.94 5.09 11.20
N PHE A 563 -5.16 4.40 10.09
CA PHE A 563 -6.48 3.88 9.72
C PHE A 563 -6.98 2.86 10.76
N LEU A 564 -6.18 1.84 11.09
CA LEU A 564 -6.55 0.84 12.08
C LEU A 564 -6.76 1.45 13.47
N TYR A 565 -5.87 2.36 13.90
CA TYR A 565 -6.06 3.10 15.13
C TYR A 565 -7.39 3.89 15.15
N GLN A 566 -7.79 4.49 14.02
CA GLN A 566 -9.05 5.21 13.95
C GLN A 566 -10.27 4.28 14.05
N PHE A 567 -10.30 3.19 13.28
CA PHE A 567 -11.47 2.32 13.20
C PHE A 567 -11.55 1.31 14.35
N VAL A 568 -10.46 0.57 14.59
CA VAL A 568 -10.35 -0.50 15.59
C VAL A 568 -10.04 0.07 16.98
N GLY A 569 -9.10 1.01 17.05
CA GLY A 569 -8.57 1.56 18.31
C GLY A 569 -7.69 0.57 19.09
N PRO A 570 -7.12 1.01 20.23
CA PRO A 570 -6.43 0.11 21.15
C PRO A 570 -7.41 -0.91 21.73
N ASN A 571 -7.03 -2.19 21.73
CA ASN A 571 -7.71 -3.31 22.40
C ASN A 571 -6.61 -4.24 22.89
#